data_AF-A0A537NCB8-F1
#
_entry.id   AF-A0A537NCB8-F1
#
_cell.length_a   1.000
_cell.length_b   1.000
_cell.length_c   1.000
_cell.angle_alpha   90.00
_cell.angle_beta   90.00
_cell.angle_gamma   90.00
#
_symmetry.space_group_name_H-M   'P 1'
#
loop_
_entity.id
_entity.type
_entity.pdbx_description
1 polymer ?
#
loop_
_entity_poly.entity_id
_entity_poly.type
_entity_poly.pdbx_seq_one_letter_code
_entity_poly.pdbx_strand_id
1 'polypeptide(L)'
;PRTYLGVAIAGFPNLFTITGPGSPSVLTNMLPSIEQHVEWIADCILYARERGRGCIEPTLAAEQEWVAHVNEVAGGTLFPSCNSWYVGANIPGKPRVFMPYIGGFPRYVDACRQVAADGYAGFALS
;
A
#
# COMPACT_ATOMS: atom_id res chain seq x y z
N PRO A 1 4.91 -6.49 7.08
CA PRO A 1 5.40 -5.23 6.46
C PRO A 1 4.50 -4.08 6.89
N ARG A 2 5.01 -2.85 6.91
CA ARG A 2 4.21 -1.67 7.24
C ARG A 2 4.38 -0.67 6.10
N THR A 3 3.26 -0.30 5.50
CA THR A 3 3.20 0.53 4.30
C THR A 3 1.90 1.32 4.33
N TYR A 4 1.88 2.49 3.72
CA TYR A 4 0.66 3.20 3.38
C TYR A 4 0.28 2.88 1.93
N LEU A 5 -0.93 2.37 1.73
CA LEU A 5 -1.47 1.88 0.45
C LEU A 5 -0.60 0.79 -0.23
N GLY A 6 0.42 0.25 0.43
CA GLY A 6 1.41 -0.62 -0.22
C GLY A 6 2.34 0.06 -1.24
N VAL A 7 2.36 1.40 -1.27
CA VAL A 7 3.17 2.19 -2.20
C VAL A 7 4.19 3.10 -1.53
N ALA A 8 4.05 3.43 -0.25
CA ALA A 8 4.97 4.28 0.49
C ALA A 8 5.14 3.80 1.94
N ILE A 9 6.19 4.23 2.63
CA ILE A 9 6.56 3.78 3.98
C ILE A 9 6.91 5.00 4.85
N ALA A 10 6.36 5.06 6.06
CA ALA A 10 6.70 6.12 7.00
C ALA A 10 8.16 5.94 7.50
N GLY A 11 8.91 7.02 7.58
CA GLY A 11 10.36 7.07 7.81
C GLY A 11 11.21 6.99 6.54
N PHE A 12 10.60 6.89 5.35
CA PHE A 12 11.29 6.76 4.06
C PHE A 12 10.74 7.76 3.03
N PRO A 13 11.05 9.06 3.17
CA PRO A 13 10.55 10.10 2.28
C PRO A 13 10.98 9.86 0.82
N ASN A 14 10.10 10.19 -0.12
CA ASN A 14 10.30 10.04 -1.57
C ASN A 14 10.62 8.61 -2.05
N LEU A 15 10.51 7.59 -1.20
CA LEU A 15 10.64 6.19 -1.58
C LEU A 15 9.25 5.61 -1.88
N PHE A 16 9.10 5.07 -3.08
CA PHE A 16 7.89 4.38 -3.51
C PHE A 16 8.15 2.91 -3.88
N THR A 17 7.13 2.07 -3.73
CA THR A 17 7.17 0.65 -4.12
C THR A 17 6.04 0.30 -5.09
N ILE A 18 6.36 -0.51 -6.09
CA ILE A 18 5.37 -1.05 -7.05
C ILE A 18 5.00 -2.47 -6.65
N THR A 19 3.70 -2.78 -6.61
CA THR A 19 3.17 -4.09 -6.15
C THR A 19 3.71 -4.56 -4.79
N GLY A 20 3.98 -3.61 -3.89
CA GLY A 20 4.51 -3.88 -2.55
C GLY A 20 3.49 -4.54 -1.61
N PRO A 21 3.95 -5.10 -0.47
CA PRO A 21 3.07 -5.57 0.59
C PRO A 21 2.11 -4.47 1.07
N GLY A 22 0.85 -4.81 1.37
CA GLY A 22 -0.21 -3.86 1.68
C GLY A 22 -0.98 -3.35 0.46
N SER A 23 -0.59 -3.75 -0.75
CA SER A 23 -1.35 -3.59 -2.00
C SER A 23 -1.91 -4.94 -2.48
N PRO A 24 -2.80 -4.99 -3.49
CA PRO A 24 -3.30 -6.24 -4.04
C PRO A 24 -2.20 -7.17 -4.55
N SER A 25 -1.16 -6.59 -5.16
CA SER A 25 0.07 -7.27 -5.58
C SER A 25 -0.24 -8.58 -6.32
N VAL A 26 0.26 -9.70 -5.80
CA VAL A 26 0.14 -11.06 -6.35
C VAL A 26 -1.25 -11.69 -6.28
N LEU A 27 -2.24 -11.04 -5.67
CA LEU A 27 -3.63 -11.53 -5.63
C LEU A 27 -4.46 -11.10 -6.84
N THR A 28 -3.87 -10.37 -7.77
CA THR A 28 -4.52 -9.85 -8.98
C THR A 28 -3.73 -10.25 -10.22
N ASN A 29 -4.29 -9.97 -11.40
CA ASN A 29 -3.44 -9.84 -12.58
C ASN A 29 -2.46 -8.69 -12.33
N MET A 30 -1.17 -9.02 -12.23
CA MET A 30 -0.16 -8.07 -11.78
C MET A 30 0.04 -6.92 -12.77
N LEU A 31 -0.16 -7.11 -14.07
CA LEU A 31 0.04 -6.06 -15.07
C LEU A 31 -0.85 -4.82 -14.81
N PRO A 32 -2.19 -4.96 -14.71
CA PRO A 32 -3.05 -3.83 -14.31
C PRO A 32 -2.69 -3.20 -12.95
N SER A 33 -2.23 -4.00 -11.99
CA SER A 33 -1.82 -3.48 -10.69
C SER A 33 -0.50 -2.70 -10.76
N ILE A 34 0.43 -3.12 -11.63
CA ILE A 34 1.66 -2.39 -11.91
C ILE A 34 1.33 -1.07 -12.59
N GLU A 35 0.52 -1.08 -13.66
CA GLU A 35 0.10 0.12 -14.39
C GLU A 35 -0.53 1.14 -13.45
N GLN A 36 -1.51 0.70 -12.65
CA GLN A 36 -2.18 1.59 -11.72
C GLN A 36 -1.24 2.16 -10.65
N HIS A 37 -0.30 1.38 -10.12
CA HIS A 37 0.71 1.89 -9.18
C HIS A 37 1.61 2.92 -9.84
N VAL A 38 2.10 2.64 -11.06
CA VAL A 38 3.00 3.53 -11.80
C VAL A 38 2.30 4.86 -12.09
N GLU A 39 1.09 4.83 -12.62
CA GLU A 39 0.29 6.02 -12.90
C GLU A 39 0.04 6.83 -11.63
N TRP A 40 -0.45 6.19 -10.57
CA TRP A 40 -0.77 6.87 -9.31
C TRP A 40 0.46 7.49 -8.64
N ILE A 41 1.61 6.79 -8.65
CA ILE A 41 2.87 7.30 -8.10
C ILE A 41 3.40 8.46 -8.95
N ALA A 42 3.32 8.38 -10.28
CA ALA A 42 3.71 9.47 -11.16
C ALA A 42 2.89 10.73 -10.90
N ASP A 43 1.56 10.60 -10.80
CA ASP A 43 0.66 11.70 -10.47
C ASP A 43 0.96 12.30 -9.10
N CYS A 44 1.28 11.45 -8.10
CA CYS A 44 1.66 11.87 -6.76
C CYS A 44 2.93 12.73 -6.74
N ILE A 45 3.95 12.30 -7.50
CA ILE A 45 5.20 13.04 -7.65
C ILE A 45 4.96 14.37 -8.37
N LEU A 46 4.13 14.39 -9.43
CA LEU A 46 3.77 15.60 -10.14
C LEU A 46 3.03 16.59 -9.24
N TYR A 47 2.05 16.11 -8.47
CA TYR A 47 1.30 16.93 -7.51
C TYR A 47 2.19 17.64 -6.50
N ALA A 48 3.18 16.93 -5.93
CA ALA A 48 4.15 17.50 -5.00
C ALA A 48 5.03 18.55 -5.70
N ARG A 49 5.55 18.22 -6.90
CA ARG A 49 6.40 19.11 -7.69
C ARG A 49 5.69 20.42 -8.08
N GLU A 50 4.45 20.35 -8.54
CA GLU A 50 3.65 21.52 -8.92
C GLU A 50 3.39 22.48 -7.75
N ARG A 51 3.43 21.96 -6.52
CA ARG A 51 3.28 22.74 -5.28
C ARG A 51 4.62 23.19 -4.69
N GLY A 52 5.73 22.96 -5.39
CA GLY A 52 7.07 23.30 -4.94
C GLY A 52 7.52 22.50 -3.71
N ARG A 53 6.98 21.29 -3.51
CA ARG A 53 7.30 20.41 -2.38
C ARG A 53 8.40 19.45 -2.78
N GLY A 54 9.49 19.43 -2.00
CA GLY A 54 10.67 18.60 -2.27
C GLY A 54 10.60 17.23 -1.61
N CYS A 55 9.71 17.08 -0.63
CA CYS A 55 9.52 15.85 0.13
C CYS A 55 8.04 15.49 0.20
N ILE A 56 7.74 14.23 -0.05
CA ILE A 56 6.44 13.60 0.17
C ILE A 56 6.65 12.28 0.91
N GLU A 57 5.90 12.09 2.00
CA GLU A 57 6.06 10.95 2.89
C GLU A 57 4.72 10.63 3.57
N PRO A 58 4.32 9.34 3.70
CA PRO A 58 3.13 9.02 4.46
C PRO A 58 3.35 9.30 5.94
N THR A 59 2.31 9.82 6.60
CA THR A 59 2.29 9.95 8.05
C THR A 59 2.28 8.57 8.70
N LEU A 60 2.88 8.46 9.89
CA LEU A 60 2.90 7.22 10.66
C LEU A 60 1.47 6.72 10.99
N ALA A 61 0.55 7.65 11.26
CA ALA A 61 -0.85 7.33 11.55
C ALA A 61 -1.54 6.69 10.34
N ALA A 62 -1.40 7.30 9.15
CA ALA A 62 -1.99 6.76 7.92
C ALA A 62 -1.44 5.36 7.58
N GLU A 63 -0.13 5.13 7.77
CA GLU A 63 0.46 3.79 7.65
C GLU A 63 -0.17 2.79 8.62
N GLN A 64 -0.29 3.15 9.90
CA GLN A 64 -0.83 2.27 10.93
C GLN A 64 -2.30 1.93 10.68
N GLU A 65 -3.10 2.92 10.30
CA GLU A 65 -4.51 2.75 9.93
C GLU A 65 -4.64 1.82 8.71
N TRP A 66 -3.81 2.01 7.68
CA TRP A 66 -3.83 1.13 6.52
C TRP A 66 -3.44 -0.31 6.86
N VAL A 67 -2.40 -0.50 7.69
CA VAL A 67 -2.00 -1.83 8.16
C VAL A 67 -3.12 -2.49 8.97
N ALA A 68 -3.81 -1.74 9.83
CA ALA A 68 -4.95 -2.24 10.59
C ALA A 68 -6.08 -2.69 9.65
N HIS A 69 -6.43 -1.84 8.67
CA HIS A 69 -7.44 -2.15 7.65
C HIS A 69 -7.10 -3.40 6.84
N VAL A 70 -5.86 -3.54 6.34
CA VAL A 70 -5.41 -4.72 5.60
C VAL A 70 -5.57 -5.99 6.45
N ASN A 71 -5.19 -5.94 7.72
CA ASN A 71 -5.33 -7.07 8.65
C ASN A 71 -6.80 -7.39 8.95
N GLU A 72 -7.65 -6.39 9.13
CA GLU A 72 -9.09 -6.56 9.35
C GLU A 72 -9.74 -7.27 8.16
N VAL A 73 -9.52 -6.76 6.95
CA VAL A 73 -10.05 -7.34 5.71
C VAL A 73 -9.55 -8.77 5.52
N ALA A 74 -8.28 -9.04 5.85
CA ALA A 74 -7.73 -10.40 5.78
C ALA A 74 -8.33 -11.34 6.83
N GLY A 75 -8.61 -10.85 8.03
CA GLY A 75 -9.18 -11.62 9.15
C GLY A 75 -10.57 -12.20 8.86
N GLY A 76 -11.31 -11.61 7.91
CA GLY A 76 -12.58 -12.13 7.41
C GLY A 76 -12.46 -13.29 6.40
N THR A 77 -11.25 -13.79 6.13
CA THR A 77 -10.99 -14.81 5.10
C THR A 77 -10.23 -16.02 5.65
N LEU A 78 -10.15 -17.08 4.84
CA LEU A 78 -9.34 -18.26 5.19
C LEU A 78 -7.83 -18.06 4.96
N PHE A 79 -7.41 -17.03 4.21
CA PHE A 79 -6.01 -16.86 3.82
C PHE A 79 -5.02 -16.80 4.99
N PRO A 80 -5.29 -16.09 6.10
CA PRO A 80 -4.39 -16.05 7.25
C PRO A 80 -4.23 -17.41 7.96
N SER A 81 -5.22 -18.31 7.84
CA SER A 81 -5.21 -19.62 8.50
C SER A 81 -4.32 -20.66 7.81
N CYS A 82 -3.95 -20.44 6.54
CA CYS A 82 -3.19 -21.38 5.74
C CYS A 82 -1.68 -21.06 5.74
N ASN A 83 -0.84 -22.10 5.81
CA ASN A 83 0.59 -21.93 5.61
C ASN A 83 0.89 -21.59 4.15
N SER A 84 1.36 -20.38 3.89
CA SER A 84 1.78 -19.93 2.56
C SER A 84 2.91 -18.91 2.67
N TRP A 85 3.54 -18.60 1.54
CA TRP A 85 4.51 -17.53 1.48
C TRP A 85 3.86 -16.14 1.64
N TYR A 86 2.55 -15.97 1.39
CA TYR A 86 1.80 -14.74 1.64
C TYR A 86 1.78 -14.34 3.12
N VAL A 87 1.85 -15.33 4.02
CA VAL A 87 1.93 -15.13 5.47
C VAL A 87 3.36 -15.28 6.00
N GLY A 88 4.36 -15.43 5.12
CA GLY A 88 5.75 -15.62 5.53
C GLY A 88 6.08 -16.98 6.17
N ALA A 89 5.16 -17.95 6.13
CA ALA A 89 5.36 -19.28 6.73
C ALA A 89 6.42 -20.14 6.01
N ASN A 90 6.90 -19.68 4.86
CA ASN A 90 7.94 -20.34 4.07
C ASN A 90 9.37 -20.15 4.63
N ILE A 91 9.58 -19.27 5.61
CA ILE A 91 10.91 -18.97 6.17
C ILE A 91 10.85 -19.09 7.70
N PRO A 92 11.62 -20.01 8.32
CA PRO A 92 11.72 -20.12 9.77
C PRO A 92 12.14 -18.80 10.43
N GLY A 93 11.48 -18.43 11.52
CA GLY A 93 11.74 -17.19 12.26
C GLY A 93 11.13 -15.92 11.65
N LYS A 94 10.54 -15.99 10.45
CA LYS A 94 9.85 -14.82 9.85
C LYS A 94 8.48 -14.60 10.53
N PRO A 95 8.13 -13.35 10.89
CA PRO A 95 6.80 -13.05 11.44
C PRO A 95 5.67 -13.48 10.51
N ARG A 96 4.62 -14.06 11.11
CA ARG A 96 3.44 -14.53 10.37
C ARG A 96 2.39 -13.43 10.25
N VAL A 97 2.40 -12.74 9.11
CA VAL A 97 1.47 -11.64 8.80
C VAL A 97 1.03 -11.78 7.36
N PHE A 98 -0.27 -11.70 7.10
CA PHE A 98 -0.78 -11.68 5.74
C PHE A 98 -0.36 -10.39 5.03
N MET A 99 0.45 -10.53 3.97
CA MET A 99 1.13 -9.40 3.34
C MET A 99 0.30 -8.65 2.28
N PRO A 100 -0.49 -9.30 1.41
CA PRO A 100 -1.26 -8.58 0.39
C PRO A 100 -2.54 -7.94 0.94
N TYR A 101 -3.09 -6.96 0.23
CA TYR A 101 -4.45 -6.47 0.45
C TYR A 101 -5.47 -7.33 -0.30
N ILE A 102 -6.44 -7.91 0.41
CA ILE A 102 -7.42 -8.85 -0.15
C ILE A 102 -8.82 -8.25 -0.36
N GLY A 103 -8.99 -6.93 -0.20
CA GLY A 103 -10.28 -6.27 -0.44
C GLY A 103 -10.71 -6.23 -1.92
N GLY A 104 -9.88 -6.71 -2.83
CA GLY A 104 -10.11 -6.73 -4.27
C GLY A 104 -9.53 -5.50 -4.99
N PHE A 105 -9.13 -5.68 -6.25
CA PHE A 105 -8.49 -4.64 -7.05
C PHE A 105 -9.36 -3.37 -7.22
N PRO A 106 -10.66 -3.45 -7.56
CA PRO A 106 -11.47 -2.24 -7.72
C PRO A 106 -11.53 -1.37 -6.46
N ARG A 107 -11.77 -1.98 -5.30
CA ARG A 107 -11.80 -1.26 -4.01
C ARG A 107 -10.45 -0.62 -3.66
N TYR A 108 -9.36 -1.28 -4.00
CA TYR A 108 -8.02 -0.71 -3.82
C TYR A 108 -7.81 0.52 -4.70
N VAL A 109 -8.17 0.44 -5.99
CA VAL A 109 -8.09 1.58 -6.91
C VAL A 109 -8.95 2.74 -6.43
N ASP A 110 -10.17 2.46 -5.94
CA ASP A 110 -11.05 3.49 -5.38
C ASP A 110 -10.43 4.16 -4.14
N ALA A 111 -9.79 3.40 -3.24
CA ALA A 111 -9.07 3.95 -2.10
C ALA A 111 -7.91 4.86 -2.54
N CYS A 112 -7.09 4.44 -3.51
CA CYS A 112 -6.02 5.27 -4.07
C CYS A 112 -6.56 6.54 -4.73
N ARG A 113 -7.66 6.44 -5.50
CA ARG A 113 -8.32 7.60 -6.13
C ARG A 113 -8.85 8.58 -5.10
N GLN A 114 -9.48 8.10 -4.04
CA GLN A 114 -9.99 8.95 -2.97
C GLN A 114 -8.85 9.71 -2.29
N VAL A 115 -7.75 9.03 -1.96
CA VAL A 115 -6.56 9.68 -1.39
C VAL A 115 -6.02 10.78 -2.31
N ALA A 116 -5.89 10.52 -3.61
CA ALA A 116 -5.43 11.53 -4.57
C ALA A 116 -6.42 12.71 -4.70
N ALA A 117 -7.73 12.44 -4.75
CA ALA A 117 -8.78 13.45 -4.81
C ALA A 117 -8.79 14.36 -3.57
N ASP A 118 -8.46 13.80 -2.40
CA ASP A 118 -8.35 14.52 -1.14
C ASP A 118 -6.98 15.21 -0.95
N GLY A 119 -6.25 15.43 -2.04
CA GLY A 119 -4.95 16.12 -2.01
C GLY A 119 -3.82 15.27 -1.41
N TYR A 120 -3.83 13.96 -1.69
CA TYR A 120 -2.92 12.97 -1.11
C TYR A 120 -3.04 12.90 0.41
N ALA A 121 -4.27 12.80 0.90
CA ALA A 121 -4.57 12.62 2.32
C ALA A 121 -3.72 11.48 2.93
N GLY A 122 -3.23 11.69 4.15
CA GLY A 122 -2.32 10.77 4.81
C GLY A 122 -0.84 10.95 4.44
N PHE A 123 -0.50 11.75 3.41
CA PHE A 123 0.86 12.19 3.14
C PHE A 123 1.15 13.58 3.74
N ALA A 124 2.36 13.73 4.27
CA ALA A 124 2.96 15.02 4.60
C ALA A 124 3.80 15.49 3.41
N LEU A 125 3.59 16.75 3.00
CA LEU A 125 4.37 17.39 1.95
C LEU A 125 5.10 18.61 2.53
N SER A 126 6.41 18.70 2.32
CA SER A 126 7.24 19.84 2.76
C SER A 126 8.06 20.43 1.63
#